data_AF-A0A7M5XGM6-F1
#
_entry.id   AF-A0A7M5XGM6-F1
#
_cell.length_a   1.000
_cell.length_b   1.000
_cell.length_c   1.000
_cell.angle_alpha   90.00
_cell.angle_beta   90.00
_cell.angle_gamma   90.00
#
_symmetry.space_group_name_H-M   'P 1'
#
loop_
_entity.id
_entity.type
_entity.pdbx_description
1 polymer ?
#
loop_
_entity_poly.entity_id
_entity_poly.type
_entity_poly.pdbx_seq_one_letter_code
_entity_poly.pdbx_strand_id
1 'polypeptide(L)'
;MRLSRNKTIVIKKADKGNSIVILNRDDYENKVMEHLNDTKSYEIIKETNVVKDLQTNIETFLETIFLHYHINQNTYKYLTPQQNPRTSLFYILPKIHKPLIPGRPIVSSVNSVTENMSEFLTKCFQPLVYKLDSHIKDTKAFLKYIPRQKNSNQTKYFVTIDVKSLYTNISHEEGIQACLHFIEKYRNELPSFTPNNTIIKTMLYFVLENNYFQFKDFLYKQLYGTSMGTKMAPPFANLFLGKFEHDFIKNKNNTQNILFYKRFLDDIFILWGGSLRSLKIFLEYINNVHPTIKFTWDYSKKKINFLDTTIYKDKRQTLLKANYTKNPLMLIPFYTTLRITQATQKKI
;
A
#
# COMPACT_ATOMS: atom_id res chain seq x y z
N MET A 1 -24.83 -28.86 7.26
CA MET A 1 -23.99 -28.75 6.04
C MET A 1 -22.81 -27.82 6.35
N ARG A 2 -21.55 -28.26 6.28
CA ARG A 2 -20.39 -27.39 6.58
C ARG A 2 -20.09 -26.53 5.36
N LEU A 3 -20.39 -25.22 5.42
CA LEU A 3 -20.13 -24.25 4.35
C LEU A 3 -18.67 -24.30 3.86
N SER A 4 -17.71 -24.58 4.74
CA SER A 4 -16.29 -24.74 4.41
C SER A 4 -15.98 -25.89 3.44
N ARG A 5 -16.88 -26.86 3.27
CA ARG A 5 -16.72 -27.99 2.33
C ARG A 5 -17.39 -27.74 0.97
N ASN A 6 -18.16 -26.65 0.84
CA ASN A 6 -18.83 -26.35 -0.42
C ASN A 6 -17.82 -25.75 -1.42
N LYS A 7 -17.52 -26.51 -2.48
CA LYS A 7 -16.61 -26.09 -3.55
C LYS A 7 -17.20 -25.00 -4.45
N THR A 8 -18.50 -24.72 -4.45
CA THR A 8 -19.10 -23.68 -5.30
C THR A 8 -18.99 -22.27 -4.73
N ILE A 9 -18.49 -22.14 -3.49
CA ILE A 9 -18.33 -20.84 -2.82
C ILE A 9 -16.88 -20.57 -2.40
N VAL A 10 -16.57 -19.30 -2.22
CA VAL A 10 -15.32 -18.79 -1.66
C VAL A 10 -15.65 -17.90 -0.47
N ILE A 11 -14.97 -18.14 0.65
CA ILE A 11 -15.11 -17.35 1.89
C ILE A 11 -13.87 -16.50 2.07
N LYS A 12 -14.03 -15.17 2.13
CA LYS A 12 -12.94 -14.21 2.33
C LYS A 12 -13.29 -13.18 3.38
N LYS A 13 -12.26 -12.60 4.01
CA LYS A 13 -12.43 -11.36 4.77
C LYS A 13 -12.71 -10.22 3.81
N ALA A 14 -13.58 -9.30 4.19
CA ALA A 14 -13.76 -8.03 3.49
C ALA A 14 -12.51 -7.16 3.64
N ASP A 15 -12.28 -6.30 2.65
CA ASP A 15 -11.17 -5.35 2.64
C ASP A 15 -11.23 -4.33 3.80
N LYS A 16 -12.45 -3.91 4.17
CA LYS A 16 -12.73 -3.01 5.29
C LYS A 16 -13.95 -3.50 6.07
N GLY A 17 -14.04 -3.10 7.35
CA GLY A 17 -15.23 -3.35 8.18
C GLY A 17 -15.25 -4.70 8.92
N ASN A 18 -14.13 -5.43 8.95
CA ASN A 18 -13.97 -6.70 9.67
C ASN A 18 -15.09 -7.74 9.41
N SER A 19 -15.64 -7.73 8.20
CA SER A 19 -16.74 -8.60 7.78
C SER A 19 -16.22 -9.83 7.05
N ILE A 20 -17.01 -10.90 7.03
CA ILE A 20 -16.77 -12.09 6.20
C ILE A 20 -17.71 -12.01 4.99
N VAL A 21 -17.18 -12.31 3.81
CA VAL A 21 -17.90 -12.29 2.54
C VAL A 21 -17.93 -13.70 1.98
N ILE A 22 -19.12 -14.15 1.58
CA ILE A 22 -19.32 -15.41 0.86
C ILE A 22 -19.64 -15.04 -0.59
N LEU A 23 -18.87 -15.58 -1.53
CA LEU A 23 -19.01 -15.33 -2.96
C LEU A 23 -19.23 -16.65 -3.69
N ASN A 24 -19.96 -16.61 -4.81
CA ASN A 24 -19.88 -17.68 -5.80
C ASN A 24 -18.43 -17.79 -6.30
N ARG A 25 -17.94 -19.02 -6.48
CA ARG A 25 -16.55 -19.28 -6.89
C ARG A 25 -16.22 -18.67 -8.25
N ASP A 26 -17.10 -18.83 -9.24
CA ASP A 26 -16.86 -18.37 -10.60
C ASP A 26 -16.80 -16.83 -10.63
N ASP A 27 -17.68 -16.14 -9.90
CA ASP A 27 -17.64 -14.68 -9.75
C ASP A 27 -16.33 -14.20 -9.10
N TYR A 28 -15.87 -14.91 -8.06
CA TYR A 28 -14.61 -14.59 -7.39
C TYR A 28 -13.42 -14.80 -8.34
N GLU A 29 -13.41 -15.90 -9.09
CA GLU A 29 -12.33 -16.23 -10.02
C GLU A 29 -12.32 -15.26 -11.20
N ASN A 30 -13.47 -14.85 -11.74
CA ASN A 30 -13.58 -13.80 -12.75
C ASN A 30 -12.97 -12.48 -12.25
N LYS A 31 -13.27 -12.07 -11.01
CA LYS A 31 -12.67 -10.89 -10.38
C LYS A 31 -11.17 -11.01 -10.14
N VAL A 32 -10.64 -12.22 -9.93
CA VAL A 32 -9.19 -12.45 -9.89
C VAL A 32 -8.60 -12.25 -11.29
N MET A 33 -9.25 -12.80 -12.32
CA MET A 33 -8.77 -12.68 -13.70
C MET A 33 -8.85 -11.25 -14.24
N GLU A 34 -9.79 -10.41 -13.76
CA GLU A 34 -9.78 -8.96 -14.02
C GLU A 34 -8.44 -8.29 -13.65
N HIS A 35 -7.71 -8.83 -12.65
CA HIS A 35 -6.37 -8.38 -12.33
C HIS A 35 -5.30 -9.11 -13.15
N LEU A 36 -5.33 -10.44 -13.17
CA LEU A 36 -4.24 -11.26 -13.74
C LEU A 36 -4.19 -11.24 -15.27
N ASN A 37 -5.25 -10.79 -15.95
CA ASN A 37 -5.26 -10.57 -17.39
C ASN A 37 -4.58 -9.25 -17.81
N ASP A 38 -4.18 -8.39 -16.87
CA ASP A 38 -3.36 -7.21 -17.19
C ASP A 38 -1.92 -7.63 -17.50
N THR A 39 -1.65 -7.87 -18.77
CA THR A 39 -0.33 -8.29 -19.28
C THR A 39 0.76 -7.23 -19.15
N LYS A 40 0.40 -5.99 -18.78
CA LYS A 40 1.40 -4.97 -18.43
C LYS A 40 1.92 -5.13 -17.00
N SER A 41 1.10 -5.68 -16.11
CA SER A 41 1.42 -5.85 -14.70
C SER A 41 1.87 -7.26 -14.35
N TYR A 42 1.38 -8.27 -15.06
CA TYR A 42 1.61 -9.67 -14.75
C TYR A 42 1.99 -10.50 -15.97
N GLU A 43 2.88 -11.47 -15.74
CA GLU A 43 3.30 -12.46 -16.72
C GLU A 43 3.06 -13.87 -16.18
N ILE A 44 2.62 -14.79 -17.04
CA ILE A 44 2.57 -16.22 -16.71
C ILE A 44 3.95 -16.83 -16.95
N ILE A 45 4.50 -17.46 -15.92
CA ILE A 45 5.81 -18.11 -15.96
C ILE A 45 5.61 -19.61 -16.26
N LYS A 46 6.30 -20.11 -17.28
CA LYS A 46 6.22 -21.53 -17.69
C LYS A 46 7.30 -22.38 -17.01
N GLU A 47 8.39 -21.74 -16.63
CA GLU A 47 9.56 -22.32 -15.99
C GLU A 47 9.21 -22.74 -14.55
N THR A 48 9.31 -24.03 -14.26
CA THR A 48 8.88 -24.58 -12.97
C THR A 48 9.91 -24.39 -11.85
N ASN A 49 11.18 -24.12 -12.18
CA ASN A 49 12.28 -24.07 -11.22
C ASN A 49 12.60 -22.66 -10.69
N VAL A 50 11.93 -21.60 -11.18
CA VAL A 50 12.30 -20.21 -10.87
C VAL A 50 12.34 -19.89 -9.37
N VAL A 51 11.47 -20.51 -8.57
CA VAL A 51 11.44 -20.30 -7.10
C VAL A 51 12.65 -20.97 -6.44
N LYS A 52 13.07 -22.13 -6.95
CA LYS A 52 14.26 -22.84 -6.47
C LYS A 52 15.54 -22.09 -6.87
N ASP A 53 15.61 -21.63 -8.11
CA ASP A 53 16.75 -20.86 -8.60
C ASP A 53 16.89 -19.53 -7.83
N LEU A 54 15.77 -18.86 -7.54
CA LEU A 54 15.74 -17.69 -6.67
C LEU A 54 16.26 -18.00 -5.26
N GLN A 55 15.86 -19.12 -4.67
CA GLN A 55 16.36 -19.54 -3.37
C GLN A 55 17.88 -19.70 -3.39
N THR A 56 18.42 -20.42 -4.36
CA THR A 56 19.88 -20.61 -4.51
C THR A 56 20.60 -19.28 -4.69
N ASN A 57 20.07 -18.38 -5.53
CA ASN A 57 20.66 -17.06 -5.75
C ASN A 57 20.69 -16.22 -4.47
N ILE A 58 19.63 -16.26 -3.66
CA ILE A 58 19.61 -15.58 -2.36
C ILE A 58 20.60 -16.23 -1.40
N GLU A 59 20.67 -17.55 -1.32
CA GLU A 59 21.61 -18.27 -0.44
C GLU A 59 23.06 -17.92 -0.79
N THR A 60 23.45 -17.94 -2.06
CA THR A 60 24.79 -17.54 -2.52
C THR A 60 25.11 -16.08 -2.20
N PHE A 61 24.14 -15.17 -2.41
CA PHE A 61 24.30 -13.77 -2.05
C PHE A 61 24.52 -13.60 -0.54
N LEU A 62 23.70 -14.25 0.28
CA LEU A 62 23.78 -14.17 1.74
C LEU A 62 25.09 -14.74 2.27
N GLU A 63 25.55 -15.87 1.73
CA GLU A 63 26.83 -16.48 2.07
C GLU A 63 27.99 -15.52 1.77
N THR A 64 27.96 -14.91 0.59
CA THR A 64 28.97 -13.91 0.18
C THR A 64 29.03 -12.74 1.17
N ILE A 65 27.90 -12.08 1.45
CA ILE A 65 27.90 -10.92 2.35
C ILE A 65 28.19 -11.29 3.82
N PHE A 66 27.94 -12.54 4.21
CA PHE A 66 28.31 -13.05 5.53
C PHE A 66 29.81 -13.30 5.64
N LEU A 67 30.44 -13.97 4.65
CA LEU A 67 31.88 -14.23 4.62
C LEU A 67 32.70 -12.93 4.56
N HIS A 68 32.17 -11.89 3.94
CA HIS A 68 32.77 -10.54 3.92
C HIS A 68 32.40 -9.67 5.14
N TYR A 69 31.81 -10.25 6.19
CA TYR A 69 31.47 -9.57 7.45
C TYR A 69 30.52 -8.37 7.32
N HIS A 70 29.73 -8.29 6.24
CA HIS A 70 28.74 -7.23 6.08
C HIS A 70 27.48 -7.45 6.91
N ILE A 71 27.23 -8.69 7.35
CA ILE A 71 26.16 -9.06 8.27
C ILE A 71 26.69 -10.03 9.32
N ASN A 72 26.08 -10.03 10.51
CA ASN A 72 26.43 -10.97 11.58
C ASN A 72 25.70 -12.31 11.42
N GLN A 73 26.12 -13.32 12.19
CA GLN A 73 25.56 -14.67 12.12
C GLN A 73 24.05 -14.73 12.39
N ASN A 74 23.54 -13.90 13.29
CA ASN A 74 22.10 -13.85 13.58
C ASN A 74 21.30 -13.31 12.39
N THR A 75 21.84 -12.30 11.71
CA THR A 75 21.24 -11.70 10.51
C THR A 75 21.30 -12.68 9.34
N TYR A 76 22.43 -13.37 9.15
CA TYR A 76 22.57 -14.42 8.14
C TYR A 76 21.53 -15.52 8.34
N LYS A 77 21.49 -16.13 9.54
CA LYS A 77 20.51 -17.18 9.89
C LYS A 77 19.06 -16.73 9.69
N TYR A 78 18.76 -15.47 10.01
CA TYR A 78 17.41 -14.92 9.84
C TYR A 78 17.04 -14.73 8.37
N LEU A 79 17.97 -14.24 7.55
CA LEU A 79 17.74 -13.97 6.13
C LEU A 79 17.72 -15.23 5.28
N THR A 80 18.42 -16.29 5.68
CA THR A 80 18.42 -17.57 4.95
C THR A 80 16.99 -18.10 4.80
N PRO A 81 16.54 -18.39 3.56
CA PRO A 81 15.22 -18.97 3.33
C PRO A 81 15.01 -20.28 4.11
N GLN A 82 13.75 -20.59 4.44
CA GLN A 82 13.41 -21.88 5.05
C GLN A 82 13.66 -23.04 4.08
N GLN A 83 13.89 -24.24 4.61
CA GLN A 83 13.90 -25.46 3.80
C GLN A 83 12.52 -25.66 3.17
N ASN A 84 12.47 -25.82 1.84
CA ASN A 84 11.24 -25.95 1.04
C ASN A 84 10.30 -24.75 1.18
N PRO A 85 10.72 -23.55 0.73
CA PRO A 85 9.89 -22.36 0.79
C PRO A 85 8.63 -22.53 -0.06
N ARG A 86 7.53 -21.97 0.42
CA ARG A 86 6.25 -22.00 -0.27
C ARG A 86 6.21 -20.93 -1.36
N THR A 87 5.71 -21.29 -2.54
CA THR A 87 5.32 -20.30 -3.55
C THR A 87 4.25 -19.37 -2.97
N SER A 88 4.42 -18.07 -3.15
CA SER A 88 3.43 -17.08 -2.68
C SER A 88 2.06 -17.34 -3.31
N LEU A 89 0.97 -17.01 -2.64
CA LEU A 89 -0.37 -17.20 -3.18
C LEU A 89 -1.07 -15.88 -3.45
N PHE A 90 -1.72 -15.77 -4.62
CA PHE A 90 -2.57 -14.64 -4.94
C PHE A 90 -4.02 -14.88 -4.50
N TYR A 91 -4.64 -13.83 -3.96
CA TYR A 91 -6.08 -13.78 -3.73
C TYR A 91 -6.56 -12.33 -3.70
N ILE A 92 -7.89 -12.15 -3.74
CA ILE A 92 -8.49 -10.82 -3.59
C ILE A 92 -9.28 -10.70 -2.29
N LEU A 93 -9.28 -9.50 -1.70
CA LEU A 93 -10.20 -9.10 -0.61
C LEU A 93 -11.34 -8.26 -1.20
N PRO A 94 -12.62 -8.63 -1.01
CA PRO A 94 -13.74 -7.88 -1.58
C PRO A 94 -13.93 -6.51 -0.93
N LYS A 95 -13.98 -5.45 -1.75
CA LYS A 95 -14.26 -4.07 -1.31
C LYS A 95 -15.77 -3.81 -1.25
N ILE A 96 -16.45 -4.42 -0.28
CA ILE A 96 -17.92 -4.34 -0.10
C ILE A 96 -18.47 -2.91 0.12
N HIS A 97 -17.59 -1.95 0.40
CA HIS A 97 -17.92 -0.53 0.57
C HIS A 97 -17.85 0.26 -0.75
N LYS A 98 -17.56 -0.39 -1.88
CA LYS A 98 -17.51 0.21 -3.22
C LYS A 98 -18.55 -0.43 -4.15
N PRO A 99 -19.13 0.32 -5.09
CA PRO A 99 -19.98 -0.23 -6.14
C PRO A 99 -19.26 -1.36 -6.89
N LEU A 100 -20.02 -2.37 -7.34
CA LEU A 100 -19.52 -3.55 -8.07
C LEU A 100 -18.54 -4.46 -7.28
N ILE A 101 -18.25 -4.15 -6.01
CA ILE A 101 -17.43 -4.96 -5.10
C ILE A 101 -16.10 -5.39 -5.78
N PRO A 102 -15.23 -4.45 -6.15
CA PRO A 102 -13.92 -4.77 -6.74
C PRO A 102 -13.03 -5.54 -5.74
N GLY A 103 -12.09 -6.32 -6.28
CA GLY A 103 -11.06 -6.98 -5.49
C GLY A 103 -9.93 -6.05 -5.07
N ARG A 104 -9.37 -6.24 -3.87
CA ARG A 104 -8.00 -5.80 -3.55
C ARG A 104 -7.06 -6.98 -3.78
N PRO A 105 -6.12 -6.93 -4.73
CA PRO A 105 -5.16 -8.00 -4.94
C PRO A 105 -4.23 -8.11 -3.73
N ILE A 106 -3.95 -9.33 -3.28
CA ILE A 106 -3.00 -9.63 -2.21
C ILE A 106 -2.15 -10.82 -2.63
N VAL A 107 -0.83 -10.68 -2.49
CA VAL A 107 0.15 -11.76 -2.60
C VAL A 107 0.58 -12.15 -1.20
N SER A 108 0.18 -13.33 -0.73
CA SER A 108 0.65 -13.87 0.55
C SER A 108 2.03 -14.49 0.36
N SER A 109 3.04 -13.78 0.84
CA SER A 109 4.44 -14.20 0.86
C SER A 109 4.81 -14.99 2.11
N VAL A 110 3.84 -15.56 2.84
CA VAL A 110 4.11 -16.34 4.05
C VAL A 110 4.84 -17.63 3.68
N ASN A 111 5.93 -17.89 4.38
CA ASN A 111 6.95 -18.92 4.16
C ASN A 111 7.56 -18.89 2.76
N SER A 112 7.53 -17.74 2.08
CA SER A 112 8.15 -17.58 0.76
C SER A 112 9.64 -17.28 0.86
N VAL A 113 10.34 -17.50 -0.26
CA VAL A 113 11.79 -17.27 -0.40
C VAL A 113 12.22 -15.86 0.06
N THR A 114 11.40 -14.84 -0.21
CA THR A 114 11.73 -13.44 0.06
C THR A 114 11.10 -12.89 1.34
N GLU A 115 10.40 -13.69 2.14
CA GLU A 115 9.65 -13.22 3.32
C GLU A 115 10.56 -12.54 4.35
N ASN A 116 11.61 -13.24 4.78
CA ASN A 116 12.51 -12.77 5.82
C ASN A 116 13.32 -11.56 5.35
N MET A 117 13.71 -11.53 4.06
CA MET A 117 14.36 -10.39 3.45
C MET A 117 13.45 -9.16 3.42
N SER A 118 12.19 -9.33 3.05
CA SER A 118 11.17 -8.27 3.09
C SER A 118 10.95 -7.76 4.52
N GLU A 119 10.90 -8.64 5.52
CA GLU A 119 10.81 -8.22 6.92
C GLU A 119 12.07 -7.49 7.40
N PHE A 120 13.26 -7.96 7.01
CA PHE A 120 14.52 -7.31 7.34
C PHE A 120 14.58 -5.89 6.79
N LEU A 121 14.23 -5.70 5.51
CA LEU A 121 14.13 -4.38 4.88
C LEU A 121 13.10 -3.48 5.59
N THR A 122 11.98 -4.05 6.04
CA THR A 122 11.00 -3.33 6.87
C THR A 122 11.65 -2.78 8.14
N LYS A 123 12.46 -3.59 8.84
CA LYS A 123 13.19 -3.17 10.06
C LYS A 123 14.20 -2.06 9.79
N CYS A 124 14.82 -2.05 8.61
CA CYS A 124 15.71 -0.97 8.18
C CYS A 124 14.95 0.33 7.85
N PHE A 125 13.81 0.23 7.19
CA PHE A 125 13.09 1.39 6.62
C PHE A 125 12.10 2.04 7.59
N GLN A 126 11.49 1.28 8.49
CA GLN A 126 10.46 1.79 9.38
C GLN A 126 10.92 2.98 10.26
N PRO A 127 12.17 3.00 10.81
CA PRO A 127 12.69 4.18 11.50
C PRO A 127 12.72 5.43 10.63
N LEU A 128 13.05 5.28 9.33
CA LEU A 128 13.12 6.38 8.37
C LEU A 128 11.74 6.95 8.05
N VAL A 129 10.71 6.10 7.98
CA VAL A 129 9.32 6.54 7.77
C VAL A 129 8.87 7.49 8.89
N TYR A 130 9.26 7.22 10.13
CA TYR A 130 8.93 8.09 11.27
C TYR A 130 9.65 9.44 11.27
N LYS A 131 10.70 9.58 10.44
CA LYS A 131 11.42 10.85 10.24
C LYS A 131 10.77 11.74 9.16
N LEU A 132 9.80 11.22 8.39
CA LEU A 132 9.09 12.01 7.39
C LEU A 132 8.14 13.01 8.06
N ASP A 133 8.32 14.31 7.80
CA ASP A 133 7.47 15.35 8.42
C ASP A 133 5.98 15.17 8.12
N SER A 134 5.63 14.63 6.95
CA SER A 134 4.25 14.41 6.54
C SER A 134 3.62 13.22 7.25
N HIS A 135 4.41 12.26 7.75
CA HIS A 135 3.91 10.98 8.22
C HIS A 135 2.99 11.10 9.44
N ILE A 136 1.88 10.36 9.37
CA ILE A 136 1.00 10.05 10.49
C ILE A 136 0.95 8.54 10.66
N LYS A 137 1.10 8.08 11.90
CA LYS A 137 1.04 6.66 12.26
C LYS A 137 -0.36 6.06 12.17
N ASP A 138 -1.38 6.76 12.65
CA ASP A 138 -2.77 6.29 12.69
C ASP A 138 -3.76 7.44 12.95
N THR A 139 -5.06 7.13 12.93
CA THR A 139 -6.13 8.08 13.25
C THR A 139 -5.98 8.73 14.63
N LYS A 140 -5.46 8.01 15.64
CA LYS A 140 -5.29 8.55 17.00
C LYS A 140 -4.20 9.62 17.02
N ALA A 141 -3.11 9.41 16.29
CA ALA A 141 -2.06 10.41 16.11
C ALA A 141 -2.62 11.64 15.38
N PHE A 142 -3.42 11.45 14.33
CA PHE A 142 -4.08 12.56 13.62
C PHE A 142 -4.99 13.41 14.52
N LEU A 143 -5.81 12.77 15.36
CA LEU A 143 -6.68 13.45 16.32
C LEU A 143 -5.92 14.33 17.32
N LYS A 144 -4.64 14.04 17.59
CA LYS A 144 -3.78 14.88 18.43
C LYS A 144 -3.22 16.09 17.68
N TYR A 145 -3.06 16.01 16.36
CA TYR A 145 -2.54 17.11 15.54
C TYR A 145 -3.58 18.20 15.28
N ILE A 146 -4.83 17.82 14.97
CA ILE A 146 -5.85 18.75 14.48
C ILE A 146 -6.18 19.87 15.49
N PRO A 147 -6.47 19.59 16.77
CA PRO A 147 -6.81 20.64 17.73
C PRO A 147 -5.67 21.63 18.01
N ARG A 148 -4.43 21.26 17.71
CA ARG A 148 -3.23 22.09 17.92
C ARG A 148 -2.94 23.02 16.74
N GLN A 149 -3.68 22.90 15.64
CA GLN A 149 -3.46 23.73 14.45
C GLN A 149 -3.98 25.15 14.66
N LYS A 150 -3.07 26.11 14.70
CA LYS A 150 -3.38 27.55 14.81
C LYS A 150 -3.89 28.17 13.51
N ASN A 151 -3.78 27.43 12.39
CA ASN A 151 -4.07 27.92 11.05
C ASN A 151 -5.57 27.91 10.70
N SER A 152 -6.47 27.68 11.66
CA SER A 152 -7.92 27.61 11.43
C SER A 152 -8.49 28.85 10.75
N ASN A 153 -8.08 30.05 11.20
CA ASN A 153 -8.57 31.32 10.65
C ASN A 153 -8.08 31.56 9.21
N GLN A 154 -6.87 31.11 8.90
CA GLN A 154 -6.27 31.23 7.57
C GLN A 154 -6.78 30.14 6.60
N THR A 155 -7.28 29.02 7.13
CA THR A 155 -7.77 27.89 6.32
C THR A 155 -9.05 28.27 5.59
N LYS A 156 -9.01 28.25 4.25
CA LYS A 156 -10.17 28.45 3.37
C LYS A 156 -10.79 27.14 2.93
N TYR A 157 -9.99 26.10 2.73
CA TYR A 157 -10.45 24.77 2.32
C TYR A 157 -9.75 23.69 3.13
N PHE A 158 -10.53 22.71 3.58
CA PHE A 158 -10.04 21.39 3.93
C PHE A 158 -9.94 20.58 2.65
N VAL A 159 -8.81 19.90 2.45
CA VAL A 159 -8.57 19.12 1.23
C VAL A 159 -8.09 17.74 1.64
N THR A 160 -8.68 16.72 1.02
CA THR A 160 -8.22 15.33 1.12
C THR A 160 -7.82 14.85 -0.24
N ILE A 161 -6.68 14.17 -0.32
CA ILE A 161 -6.10 13.66 -1.55
C ILE A 161 -5.83 12.17 -1.34
N ASP A 162 -6.15 11.33 -2.31
CA ASP A 162 -5.88 9.88 -2.30
C ASP A 162 -5.01 9.54 -3.52
N VAL A 163 -3.92 8.79 -3.29
CA VAL A 163 -3.02 8.34 -4.36
C VAL A 163 -3.61 7.10 -5.04
N LYS A 164 -3.89 7.21 -6.34
CA LYS A 164 -4.47 6.13 -7.13
C LYS A 164 -3.50 4.95 -7.25
N SER A 165 -3.92 3.80 -6.73
CA SER A 165 -3.22 2.51 -6.89
C SER A 165 -1.72 2.60 -6.58
N LEU A 166 -1.35 3.27 -5.48
CA LEU A 166 0.04 3.62 -5.15
C LEU A 166 1.02 2.46 -5.36
N TYR A 167 0.78 1.32 -4.72
CA TYR A 167 1.72 0.20 -4.74
C TYR A 167 2.03 -0.34 -6.15
N THR A 168 1.06 -0.34 -7.06
CA THR A 168 1.24 -0.83 -8.42
C THR A 168 1.78 0.24 -9.38
N ASN A 169 1.97 1.49 -8.91
CA ASN A 169 2.38 2.61 -9.76
C ASN A 169 3.80 3.14 -9.45
N ILE A 170 4.45 2.62 -8.40
CA ILE A 170 5.84 2.96 -8.05
C ILE A 170 6.79 2.14 -8.93
N SER A 171 7.67 2.80 -9.68
CA SER A 171 8.73 2.08 -10.39
C SER A 171 9.73 1.49 -9.40
N HIS A 172 10.30 0.33 -9.71
CA HIS A 172 11.29 -0.29 -8.84
C HIS A 172 12.49 0.62 -8.64
N GLU A 173 13.03 1.22 -9.70
CA GLU A 173 14.19 2.10 -9.61
C GLU A 173 13.90 3.35 -8.78
N GLU A 174 12.81 4.09 -9.02
CA GLU A 174 12.52 5.31 -8.25
C GLU A 174 12.26 4.99 -6.77
N GLY A 175 11.57 3.88 -6.49
CA GLY A 175 11.34 3.43 -5.12
C GLY A 175 12.64 3.02 -4.41
N ILE A 176 13.53 2.31 -5.11
CA ILE A 176 14.87 1.96 -4.61
C ILE A 176 15.66 3.24 -4.30
N GLN A 177 15.71 4.19 -5.23
CA GLN A 177 16.44 5.45 -5.06
C GLN A 177 15.88 6.28 -3.90
N ALA A 178 14.56 6.30 -3.72
CA ALA A 178 13.94 6.96 -2.57
C ALA A 178 14.36 6.31 -1.24
N CYS A 179 14.39 4.98 -1.15
CA CYS A 179 14.88 4.28 0.03
C CYS A 179 16.36 4.61 0.31
N LEU A 180 17.21 4.53 -0.70
CA LEU A 180 18.64 4.81 -0.56
C LEU A 180 18.91 6.25 -0.14
N HIS A 181 18.17 7.22 -0.70
CA HIS A 181 18.26 8.63 -0.32
C HIS A 181 18.04 8.83 1.19
N PHE A 182 17.00 8.21 1.76
CA PHE A 182 16.73 8.34 3.20
C PHE A 182 17.71 7.54 4.06
N ILE A 183 18.23 6.41 3.58
CA ILE A 183 19.28 5.68 4.28
C ILE A 183 20.55 6.51 4.39
N GLU A 184 20.97 7.14 3.30
CA GLU A 184 22.14 8.00 3.27
C GLU A 184 21.96 9.22 4.18
N LYS A 185 20.81 9.89 4.05
CA LYS A 185 20.46 11.07 4.86
C LYS A 185 20.49 10.80 6.37
N TYR A 186 20.08 9.60 6.80
CA TYR A 186 19.96 9.24 8.22
C TYR A 186 20.90 8.10 8.63
N ARG A 187 22.02 7.92 7.93
CA ARG A 187 22.91 6.75 8.06
C ARG A 187 23.36 6.48 9.49
N ASN A 188 23.67 7.55 10.23
CA ASN A 188 24.18 7.49 11.60
C ASN A 188 23.09 7.23 12.64
N GLU A 189 21.81 7.35 12.27
CA GLU A 189 20.65 7.11 13.15
C GLU A 189 19.98 5.75 12.87
N LEU A 190 20.48 5.01 11.88
CA LEU A 190 19.96 3.69 11.52
C LEU A 190 20.38 2.62 12.52
N PRO A 191 19.59 1.55 12.68
CA PRO A 191 20.01 0.39 13.45
C PRO A 191 21.35 -0.15 12.97
N SER A 192 22.23 -0.53 13.90
CA SER A 192 23.60 -0.99 13.60
C SER A 192 23.68 -2.21 12.69
N PHE A 193 22.62 -3.04 12.64
CA PHE A 193 22.52 -4.18 11.73
C PHE A 193 22.26 -3.78 10.26
N THR A 194 21.94 -2.51 9.98
CA THR A 194 21.56 -2.07 8.64
C THR A 194 22.80 -2.06 7.72
N PRO A 195 22.86 -2.91 6.68
CA PRO A 195 24.02 -3.02 5.80
C PRO A 195 24.26 -1.76 4.97
N ASN A 196 25.33 -1.79 4.15
CA ASN A 196 25.62 -0.72 3.21
C ASN A 196 24.55 -0.61 2.09
N ASN A 197 24.58 0.51 1.37
CA ASN A 197 23.59 0.83 0.34
C ASN A 197 23.54 -0.20 -0.80
N THR A 198 24.69 -0.76 -1.20
CA THR A 198 24.76 -1.78 -2.26
C THR A 198 24.01 -3.04 -1.85
N ILE A 199 24.20 -3.52 -0.62
CA ILE A 199 23.52 -4.71 -0.10
C ILE A 199 22.02 -4.46 0.03
N ILE A 200 21.61 -3.31 0.56
CA ILE A 200 20.19 -2.94 0.63
C ILE A 200 19.57 -2.87 -0.76
N LYS A 201 20.28 -2.28 -1.74
CA LYS A 201 19.82 -2.21 -3.13
C LYS A 201 19.60 -3.61 -3.71
N THR A 202 20.55 -4.52 -3.53
CA THR A 202 20.42 -5.91 -4.00
C THR A 202 19.26 -6.64 -3.33
N MET A 203 19.08 -6.48 -2.02
CA MET A 203 17.93 -7.05 -1.30
C MET A 203 16.59 -6.50 -1.80
N LEU A 204 16.51 -5.20 -2.10
CA LEU A 204 15.33 -4.60 -2.71
C LEU A 204 15.02 -5.22 -4.09
N TYR A 205 16.03 -5.41 -4.95
CA TYR A 205 15.83 -6.10 -6.24
C TYR A 205 15.34 -7.53 -6.05
N PHE A 206 15.90 -8.29 -5.11
CA PHE A 206 15.38 -9.64 -4.82
C PHE A 206 13.89 -9.62 -4.47
N VAL A 207 13.43 -8.69 -3.63
CA VAL A 207 12.01 -8.63 -3.22
C VAL A 207 11.09 -8.09 -4.33
N LEU A 208 11.54 -7.08 -5.10
CA LEU A 208 10.73 -6.39 -6.11
C LEU A 208 10.67 -7.16 -7.43
N GLU A 209 11.82 -7.59 -7.96
CA GLU A 209 11.93 -8.22 -9.28
C GLU A 209 11.59 -9.71 -9.30
N ASN A 210 11.40 -10.33 -8.12
CA ASN A 210 11.14 -11.76 -7.99
C ASN A 210 9.85 -12.05 -7.23
N ASN A 211 8.82 -11.24 -7.49
CA ASN A 211 7.49 -11.46 -6.95
C ASN A 211 6.75 -12.55 -7.72
N TYR A 212 7.15 -13.79 -7.48
CA TYR A 212 6.48 -14.98 -8.01
C TYR A 212 5.34 -15.40 -7.10
N PHE A 213 4.16 -15.65 -7.68
CA PHE A 213 3.00 -16.12 -6.95
C PHE A 213 2.12 -17.03 -7.80
N GLN A 214 1.38 -17.90 -7.14
CA GLN A 214 0.51 -18.87 -7.77
C GLN A 214 -0.96 -18.47 -7.61
N PHE A 215 -1.72 -18.65 -8.68
CA PHE A 215 -3.17 -18.69 -8.65
C PHE A 215 -3.64 -19.92 -9.42
N LYS A 216 -4.38 -20.81 -8.75
CA LYS A 216 -4.70 -22.15 -9.24
C LYS A 216 -3.42 -22.88 -9.69
N ASP A 217 -3.38 -23.37 -10.91
CA ASP A 217 -2.29 -24.17 -11.47
C ASP A 217 -1.24 -23.32 -12.20
N PHE A 218 -1.39 -21.99 -12.20
CA PHE A 218 -0.53 -21.08 -12.93
C PHE A 218 0.39 -20.28 -11.99
N LEU A 219 1.66 -20.22 -12.38
CA LEU A 219 2.65 -19.34 -11.77
C LEU A 219 2.67 -18.01 -12.50
N TYR A 220 2.66 -16.93 -11.74
CA TYR A 220 2.71 -15.57 -12.24
C TYR A 220 3.89 -14.83 -11.64
N LYS A 221 4.34 -13.79 -12.36
CA LYS A 221 5.29 -12.80 -11.89
C LYS A 221 4.66 -11.42 -11.99
N GLN A 222 4.74 -10.62 -10.92
CA GLN A 222 4.45 -9.18 -11.01
C GLN A 222 5.67 -8.46 -11.61
N LEU A 223 5.44 -7.68 -12.67
CA LEU A 223 6.49 -7.00 -13.44
C LEU A 223 6.77 -5.58 -12.96
N TYR A 224 5.80 -4.94 -12.32
CA TYR A 224 5.87 -3.53 -11.97
C TYR A 224 5.15 -3.23 -10.66
N GLY A 225 5.67 -2.26 -9.92
CA GLY A 225 5.17 -1.93 -8.59
C GLY A 225 5.53 -2.97 -7.54
N THR A 226 5.14 -2.69 -6.30
CA THR A 226 5.36 -3.62 -5.19
C THR A 226 4.09 -4.39 -4.89
N SER A 227 4.21 -5.70 -4.65
CA SER A 227 3.05 -6.54 -4.34
C SER A 227 2.41 -6.13 -3.02
N MET A 228 1.08 -6.01 -3.01
CA MET A 228 0.34 -5.83 -1.78
C MET A 228 0.39 -7.14 -0.98
N GLY A 229 1.07 -7.14 0.17
CA GLY A 229 1.21 -8.32 1.02
C GLY A 229 2.66 -8.64 1.40
N THR A 230 3.64 -8.12 0.66
CA THR A 230 5.04 -8.14 1.12
C THR A 230 5.22 -7.19 2.30
N LYS A 231 6.00 -7.60 3.31
CA LYS A 231 6.17 -6.86 4.58
C LYS A 231 6.77 -5.48 4.37
N MET A 232 7.70 -5.32 3.42
CA MET A 232 8.36 -4.04 3.14
C MET A 232 7.52 -3.04 2.35
N ALA A 233 6.40 -3.45 1.74
CA ALA A 233 5.65 -2.55 0.86
C ALA A 233 5.20 -1.25 1.56
N PRO A 234 4.60 -1.29 2.77
CA PRO A 234 4.19 -0.06 3.46
C PRO A 234 5.32 0.95 3.73
N PRO A 235 6.47 0.59 4.33
CA PRO A 235 7.55 1.56 4.50
C PRO A 235 8.18 1.99 3.17
N PHE A 236 8.35 1.07 2.20
CA PHE A 236 8.84 1.39 0.86
C PHE A 236 7.99 2.48 0.18
N ALA A 237 6.67 2.32 0.16
CA ALA A 237 5.76 3.30 -0.42
C ALA A 237 5.74 4.63 0.34
N ASN A 238 5.88 4.60 1.67
CA ASN A 238 6.01 5.82 2.47
C ASN A 238 7.27 6.62 2.14
N LEU A 239 8.42 5.93 1.99
CA LEU A 239 9.69 6.57 1.65
C LEU A 239 9.65 7.13 0.23
N PHE A 240 9.10 6.38 -0.74
CA PHE A 240 8.86 6.88 -2.08
C PHE A 240 8.04 8.18 -2.06
N LEU A 241 6.87 8.17 -1.41
CA LEU A 241 6.04 9.37 -1.31
C LEU A 241 6.71 10.49 -0.50
N GLY A 242 7.53 10.17 0.49
CA GLY A 242 8.33 11.16 1.22
C GLY A 242 9.34 11.87 0.32
N LYS A 243 9.97 11.14 -0.60
CA LYS A 243 10.87 11.72 -1.61
C LYS A 243 10.11 12.54 -2.63
N PHE A 244 8.99 12.02 -3.14
CA PHE A 244 8.08 12.74 -4.03
C PHE A 244 7.63 14.08 -3.43
N GLU A 245 7.21 14.06 -2.15
CA GLU A 245 6.78 15.26 -1.42
C GLU A 245 7.90 16.28 -1.27
N HIS A 246 9.12 15.82 -1.01
CA HIS A 246 10.28 16.70 -0.94
C HIS A 246 10.54 17.38 -2.29
N ASP A 247 10.57 16.60 -3.37
CA ASP A 247 11.00 17.09 -4.69
C ASP A 247 9.96 17.97 -5.38
N PHE A 248 8.68 17.59 -5.29
CA PHE A 248 7.61 18.22 -6.06
C PHE A 248 6.69 19.11 -5.23
N ILE A 249 6.57 18.88 -3.93
CA ILE A 249 5.72 19.69 -3.06
C ILE A 249 6.59 20.72 -2.34
N LYS A 250 7.46 20.32 -1.42
CA LYS A 250 8.16 21.25 -0.52
C LYS A 250 9.09 22.23 -1.22
N ASN A 251 9.78 21.82 -2.29
CA ASN A 251 10.82 22.62 -2.93
C ASN A 251 10.31 23.61 -4.00
N LYS A 252 9.00 23.92 -4.05
CA LYS A 252 8.40 24.76 -5.11
C LYS A 252 7.49 25.87 -4.57
N ASN A 253 7.47 27.00 -5.26
CA ASN A 253 6.68 28.21 -4.95
C ASN A 253 5.15 27.97 -4.85
N ASN A 254 4.64 26.86 -5.40
CA ASN A 254 3.22 26.53 -5.41
C ASN A 254 2.68 26.02 -4.05
N THR A 255 3.53 25.89 -3.03
CA THR A 255 3.14 25.40 -1.69
C THR A 255 2.90 26.48 -0.64
N GLN A 256 3.07 27.75 -0.98
CA GLN A 256 2.81 28.90 -0.08
C GLN A 256 1.41 28.90 0.56
N ASN A 257 0.44 28.23 -0.08
CA ASN A 257 -0.94 28.14 0.41
C ASN A 257 -1.21 26.89 1.27
N ILE A 258 -0.25 25.98 1.40
CA ILE A 258 -0.34 24.78 2.23
C ILE A 258 -0.02 25.19 3.67
N LEU A 259 -1.05 25.31 4.49
CA LEU A 259 -0.91 25.71 5.90
C LEU A 259 -0.61 24.52 6.82
N PHE A 260 -0.98 23.32 6.38
CA PHE A 260 -0.73 22.06 7.07
C PHE A 260 -0.81 20.94 6.05
N TYR A 261 0.10 19.98 6.16
CA TYR A 261 0.18 18.84 5.26
C TYR A 261 0.54 17.61 6.09
N LYS A 262 -0.29 16.58 6.01
CA LYS A 262 0.02 15.28 6.60
C LYS A 262 -0.52 14.14 5.76
N ARG A 263 0.09 12.97 5.90
CA ARG A 263 -0.19 11.77 5.11
C ARG A 263 -0.19 10.52 5.98
N PHE A 264 -1.19 9.68 5.78
CA PHE A 264 -1.25 8.31 6.26
C PHE A 264 -1.23 7.39 5.03
N LEU A 265 -0.12 6.70 4.78
CA LEU A 265 0.07 5.90 3.56
C LEU A 265 -0.24 6.70 2.27
N ASP A 266 -1.33 6.38 1.58
CA ASP A 266 -1.84 7.00 0.35
C ASP A 266 -2.86 8.12 0.60
N ASP A 267 -3.39 8.25 1.82
CA ASP A 267 -4.34 9.29 2.22
C ASP A 267 -3.59 10.55 2.70
N ILE A 268 -3.80 11.68 2.03
CA ILE A 268 -3.21 12.99 2.35
C ILE A 268 -4.30 13.96 2.82
N PHE A 269 -3.99 14.74 3.87
CA PHE A 269 -4.81 15.82 4.38
C PHE A 269 -4.06 17.15 4.32
N ILE A 270 -4.73 18.17 3.80
CA ILE A 270 -4.20 19.53 3.64
C ILE A 270 -5.16 20.57 4.21
N LEU A 271 -4.61 21.55 4.94
CA LEU A 271 -5.28 22.83 5.19
C LEU A 271 -4.80 23.85 4.16
N TRP A 272 -5.71 24.34 3.33
CA TRP A 272 -5.38 25.27 2.25
C TRP A 272 -5.84 26.69 2.55
N GLY A 273 -4.92 27.66 2.49
CA GLY A 273 -5.18 29.09 2.73
C GLY A 273 -5.45 29.93 1.47
N GLY A 274 -5.16 29.38 0.29
CA GLY A 274 -5.30 30.06 -0.99
C GLY A 274 -6.73 30.10 -1.54
N SER A 275 -6.90 30.76 -2.69
CA SER A 275 -8.18 30.76 -3.41
C SER A 275 -8.49 29.37 -3.99
N LEU A 276 -9.75 29.16 -4.41
CA LEU A 276 -10.12 27.92 -5.12
C LEU A 276 -9.33 27.76 -6.42
N ARG A 277 -9.04 28.86 -7.11
CA ARG A 277 -8.23 28.86 -8.34
C ARG A 277 -6.82 28.35 -8.06
N SER A 278 -6.15 28.86 -7.03
CA SER A 278 -4.79 28.39 -6.70
C SER A 278 -4.78 26.93 -6.21
N LEU A 279 -5.83 26.49 -5.51
CA LEU A 279 -5.99 25.09 -5.14
C LEU A 279 -6.08 24.19 -6.39
N LYS A 280 -6.94 24.54 -7.35
CA LYS A 280 -7.09 23.76 -8.59
C LYS A 280 -5.78 23.69 -9.39
N ILE A 281 -5.04 24.80 -9.49
CA ILE A 281 -3.72 24.83 -10.13
C ILE A 281 -2.75 23.89 -9.43
N PHE A 282 -2.72 23.88 -8.10
CA PHE A 282 -1.87 22.94 -7.34
C PHE A 282 -2.26 21.48 -7.58
N LEU A 283 -3.56 21.17 -7.55
CA LEU A 283 -4.07 19.81 -7.77
C LEU A 283 -3.78 19.32 -9.19
N GLU A 284 -3.93 20.19 -10.19
CA GLU A 284 -3.56 19.89 -11.58
C GLU A 284 -2.05 19.68 -11.72
N TYR A 285 -1.24 20.53 -11.10
CA TYR A 285 0.21 20.40 -11.08
C TYR A 285 0.64 19.03 -10.53
N ILE A 286 0.23 18.65 -9.32
CA ILE A 286 0.66 17.38 -8.72
C ILE A 286 0.19 16.15 -9.51
N ASN A 287 -0.90 16.25 -10.29
CA ASN A 287 -1.32 15.16 -11.18
C ASN A 287 -0.52 15.05 -12.47
N ASN A 288 0.25 16.08 -12.82
CA ASN A 288 1.02 16.14 -14.05
C ASN A 288 2.54 16.04 -13.82
N VAL A 289 3.04 16.23 -12.59
CA VAL A 289 4.49 16.16 -12.31
C VAL A 289 5.10 14.77 -12.51
N HIS A 290 4.30 13.71 -12.43
CA HIS A 290 4.80 12.34 -12.51
C HIS A 290 3.95 11.51 -13.47
N PRO A 291 4.57 10.65 -14.30
CA PRO A 291 3.85 9.87 -15.30
C PRO A 291 2.83 8.90 -14.68
N THR A 292 3.25 8.13 -13.66
CA THR A 292 2.43 7.05 -13.07
C THR A 292 1.70 7.41 -11.78
N ILE A 293 2.22 8.34 -10.96
CA ILE A 293 1.61 8.72 -9.69
C ILE A 293 0.51 9.75 -9.94
N LYS A 294 -0.75 9.32 -9.75
CA LYS A 294 -1.95 10.14 -9.94
C LYS A 294 -2.76 10.22 -8.66
N PHE A 295 -3.55 11.27 -8.55
CA PHE A 295 -4.29 11.61 -7.36
C PHE A 295 -5.79 11.73 -7.65
N THR A 296 -6.62 11.40 -6.67
CA THR A 296 -7.98 11.92 -6.55
C THR A 296 -8.04 12.87 -5.38
N TRP A 297 -9.04 13.75 -5.36
CA TRP A 297 -9.17 14.72 -4.29
C TRP A 297 -10.62 15.10 -4.05
N ASP A 298 -10.87 15.57 -2.83
CA ASP A 298 -12.08 16.26 -2.44
C ASP A 298 -11.70 17.48 -1.60
N TYR A 299 -12.54 18.51 -1.59
CA TYR A 299 -12.32 19.70 -0.79
C TYR A 299 -13.63 20.31 -0.29
N SER A 300 -13.57 20.94 0.88
CA SER A 300 -14.74 21.54 1.51
C SER A 300 -14.36 22.74 2.36
N LYS A 301 -15.25 23.75 2.39
CA LYS A 301 -15.11 24.92 3.27
C LYS A 301 -15.57 24.63 4.70
N LYS A 302 -16.45 23.63 4.89
CA LYS A 302 -17.18 23.42 6.16
C LYS A 302 -16.70 22.20 6.92
N LYS A 303 -16.66 21.05 6.25
CA LYS A 303 -16.25 19.76 6.84
C LYS A 303 -15.74 18.79 5.78
N ILE A 304 -14.80 17.93 6.13
CA ILE A 304 -14.29 16.87 5.25
C ILE A 304 -13.99 15.61 6.05
N ASN A 305 -14.02 14.45 5.39
CA ASN A 305 -13.68 13.17 6.01
C ASN A 305 -12.22 12.81 5.69
N PHE A 306 -11.45 12.42 6.69
CA PHE A 306 -10.10 11.88 6.52
C PHE A 306 -9.90 10.72 7.50
N LEU A 307 -9.43 9.58 7.00
CA LEU A 307 -9.40 8.32 7.76
C LEU A 307 -10.76 8.03 8.40
N ASP A 308 -10.76 7.62 9.67
CA ASP A 308 -11.98 7.40 10.45
C ASP A 308 -12.48 8.70 11.12
N THR A 309 -12.27 9.89 10.55
CA THR A 309 -12.66 11.18 11.19
C THR A 309 -13.37 12.15 10.25
N THR A 310 -14.24 12.99 10.82
CA THR A 310 -14.75 14.20 10.16
C THR A 310 -14.12 15.42 10.80
N ILE A 311 -13.43 16.22 9.99
CA ILE A 311 -12.80 17.48 10.37
C ILE A 311 -13.75 18.62 10.04
N TYR A 312 -13.88 19.58 10.94
CA TYR A 312 -14.72 20.76 10.78
C TYR A 312 -14.20 21.91 11.66
N LYS A 313 -14.62 23.13 11.36
CA LYS A 313 -14.42 24.27 12.27
C LYS A 313 -15.51 24.28 13.34
N ASP A 314 -15.16 24.66 14.56
CA ASP A 314 -16.12 24.85 15.62
C ASP A 314 -17.16 25.95 15.29
N LYS A 315 -18.19 26.11 16.14
CA LYS A 315 -19.28 27.08 15.89
C LYS A 315 -18.77 28.52 15.71
N ARG A 316 -17.66 28.87 16.39
CA ARG A 316 -17.02 30.19 16.30
C ARG A 316 -16.05 30.32 15.10
N GLN A 317 -15.85 29.24 14.34
CA GLN A 317 -14.94 29.15 13.20
C GLN A 317 -13.46 29.36 13.56
N THR A 318 -13.10 29.29 14.84
CA THR A 318 -11.76 29.62 15.34
C THR A 318 -10.90 28.39 15.60
N LEU A 319 -11.50 27.23 15.89
CA LEU A 319 -10.77 26.02 16.22
C LEU A 319 -11.13 24.87 15.27
N LEU A 320 -10.12 24.09 14.88
CA LEU A 320 -10.34 22.84 14.18
C LEU A 320 -10.69 21.73 15.15
N LYS A 321 -11.76 21.00 14.83
CA LYS A 321 -12.21 19.81 15.53
C LYS A 321 -12.21 18.63 14.59
N ALA A 322 -11.97 17.45 15.15
CA ALA A 322 -12.08 16.18 14.44
C ALA A 322 -12.86 15.21 15.32
N ASN A 323 -13.95 14.68 14.78
CA ASN A 323 -14.75 13.66 15.45
C ASN A 323 -14.46 12.30 14.85
N TYR A 324 -14.36 11.26 15.68
CA TYR A 324 -14.25 9.88 15.22
C TYR A 324 -15.58 9.43 14.57
N THR A 325 -15.51 8.75 13.43
CA THR A 325 -16.67 8.39 12.59
C THR A 325 -16.75 6.92 12.22
N LYS A 326 -15.88 6.08 12.79
CA LYS A 326 -15.97 4.65 12.56
C LYS A 326 -17.28 4.14 13.19
N ASN A 327 -18.26 3.84 12.35
CA ASN A 327 -19.43 3.08 12.79
C ASN A 327 -18.93 1.71 13.27
N PRO A 328 -19.14 1.35 14.55
CA PRO A 328 -19.02 -0.03 14.95
C PRO A 328 -20.13 -0.79 14.21
N LEU A 329 -19.75 -1.65 13.27
CA LEU A 329 -20.64 -2.57 12.55
C LEU A 329 -21.62 -1.90 11.58
N MET A 330 -21.28 -1.89 10.29
CA MET A 330 -22.32 -2.05 9.27
C MET A 330 -22.76 -3.51 9.32
N LEU A 331 -23.82 -3.81 10.07
CA LEU A 331 -24.73 -4.89 9.68
C LEU A 331 -25.36 -4.44 8.37
N ILE A 332 -24.74 -4.79 7.25
CA ILE A 332 -25.40 -4.67 5.95
C ILE A 332 -26.60 -5.63 6.03
N PRO A 333 -27.85 -5.16 5.98
CA PRO A 333 -28.98 -6.06 5.84
C PRO A 333 -28.76 -6.78 4.51
N PHE A 334 -28.59 -8.10 4.54
CA PHE A 334 -28.64 -8.93 3.34
C PHE A 334 -30.08 -8.87 2.79
N TYR A 335 -30.40 -7.80 2.07
CA TYR A 335 -31.53 -7.71 1.17
C TYR A 335 -31.12 -6.92 -0.07
N THR A 336 -30.20 -7.50 -0.83
CA THR A 336 -30.24 -7.35 -2.29
C THR A 336 -30.03 -8.73 -2.87
N THR A 337 -31.15 -9.38 -3.12
CA THR A 337 -31.29 -10.54 -3.99
C THR A 337 -30.77 -10.14 -5.37
N LEU A 338 -29.48 -10.33 -5.64
CA LEU A 338 -28.98 -10.43 -7.00
C LEU A 338 -29.49 -11.77 -7.56
N ARG A 339 -30.74 -11.77 -8.04
CA ARG A 339 -31.23 -12.80 -8.96
C ARG A 339 -30.47 -12.63 -10.27
N ILE A 340 -29.43 -13.44 -10.47
CA ILE A 340 -28.77 -13.60 -11.75
C ILE A 340 -29.27 -14.93 -12.35
N THR A 341 -29.99 -14.77 -13.47
CA THR A 341 -30.35 -15.73 -14.53
C THR A 341 -31.13 -17.00 -14.18
N GLN A 342 -32.42 -17.01 -14.55
CA GLN A 342 -33.10 -18.22 -15.00
C GLN A 342 -32.59 -18.56 -16.41
N ALA A 343 -31.86 -19.66 -16.53
CA ALA A 343 -31.68 -20.37 -17.79
C ALA A 343 -32.41 -21.71 -17.68
N THR A 344 -33.48 -21.81 -18.48
CA THR A 344 -34.13 -23.00 -19.04
C THR A 344 -33.59 -24.38 -18.64
N GLN A 345 -34.47 -25.24 -18.12
CA GLN A 345 -34.46 -26.66 -18.44
C GLN A 345 -35.87 -27.21 -18.67
N LYS A 346 -35.96 -27.97 -19.76
CA LYS A 346 -37.07 -28.71 -20.37
C LYS A 346 -37.48 -29.96 -19.57
N LYS A 347 -38.65 -30.51 -19.95
CA LYS A 347 -39.27 -31.84 -19.68
C LYS A 347 -40.13 -31.87 -18.41
N ILE A 348 -41.38 -32.32 -18.44
CA ILE A 348 -42.08 -33.27 -19.34
C ILE A 348 -43.27 -32.60 -20.01
#